data_AF-A0A2S4UN29-F1
#
_entry.id   AF-A0A2S4UN29-F1
#
_cell.length_a   1.000
_cell.length_b   1.000
_cell.length_c   1.000
_cell.angle_alpha   90.00
_cell.angle_beta   90.00
_cell.angle_gamma   90.00
#
_symmetry.space_group_name_H-M   'P 1'
#
loop_
_entity.id
_entity.type
_entity.pdbx_description
1 polymer ?
#
loop_
_entity_poly.entity_id
_entity_poly.type
_entity_poly.pdbx_seq_one_letter_code
_entity_poly.pdbx_strand_id
1 'polypeptide(L)'
;MRTYRENKKWSPQEIAARNKNRRKNSRLACLKRWRTEEIVAHSNLVGLIPVVEHCCSDDETDDEYPARPTPRRGSSKIPMRAKVLQLSWRSALVERIMIGLDLLRARRLAEAIQKPANPPPRVRRRAEQPNASSRSPKVGLPILFYDEPWIKSLSTYNLQALKTTIQGPPLDAYVSIIENLLLRT
;
A
#
# COMPACT_ATOMS: atom_id res chain seq x y z
N MET A 1 18.85 25.50 -4.85
CA MET A 1 20.31 25.45 -4.59
C MET A 1 20.73 24.88 -3.22
N ARG A 2 19.83 24.61 -2.25
CA ARG A 2 20.20 24.11 -0.91
C ARG A 2 20.63 22.62 -0.88
N THR A 3 20.03 21.80 -1.73
CA THR A 3 20.25 20.35 -1.81
C THR A 3 21.59 19.92 -2.42
N TYR A 4 22.22 20.76 -3.24
CA TYR A 4 23.48 20.41 -3.91
C TYR A 4 24.70 20.49 -2.98
N ARG A 5 24.66 21.39 -1.99
CA ARG A 5 25.78 21.60 -1.04
C ARG A 5 25.87 20.51 0.04
N GLU A 6 24.76 19.89 0.41
CA GLU A 6 24.71 18.75 1.37
C GLU A 6 25.27 17.44 0.78
N ASN A 7 25.05 17.20 -0.53
CA ASN A 7 25.50 15.98 -1.20
C ASN A 7 27.03 15.85 -1.34
N LYS A 8 27.80 16.91 -1.06
CA LYS A 8 29.28 16.87 -1.16
C LYS A 8 29.95 16.07 -0.03
N LYS A 9 29.22 15.77 1.06
CA LYS A 9 29.73 15.04 2.23
C LYS A 9 29.24 13.60 2.34
N TRP A 10 28.37 13.16 1.44
CA TRP A 10 27.74 11.86 1.56
C TRP A 10 28.41 10.84 0.65
N SER A 11 28.66 9.67 1.21
CA SER A 11 29.11 8.51 0.46
C SER A 11 28.08 8.12 -0.62
N PRO A 12 28.51 7.45 -1.70
CA PRO A 12 27.59 6.90 -2.69
C PRO A 12 26.50 5.99 -2.08
N GLN A 13 26.84 5.27 -1.00
CA GLN A 13 25.91 4.39 -0.28
C GLN A 13 24.80 5.17 0.44
N GLU A 14 25.13 6.27 1.12
CA GLU A 14 24.14 7.13 1.79
C GLU A 14 23.20 7.80 0.78
N ILE A 15 23.73 8.25 -0.36
CA ILE A 15 22.94 8.82 -1.46
C ILE A 15 21.98 7.75 -2.01
N ALA A 16 22.46 6.53 -2.22
CA ALA A 16 21.64 5.40 -2.69
C ALA A 16 20.54 5.05 -1.69
N ALA A 17 20.84 5.01 -0.39
CA ALA A 17 19.89 4.74 0.69
C ALA A 17 18.81 5.85 0.77
N ARG A 18 19.19 7.13 0.71
CA ARG A 18 18.23 8.24 0.65
C ARG A 18 17.34 8.14 -0.58
N ASN A 19 17.91 7.88 -1.75
CA ASN A 19 17.14 7.74 -2.98
C ASN A 19 16.20 6.53 -2.94
N LYS A 20 16.58 5.44 -2.27
CA LYS A 20 15.71 4.29 -1.99
C LYS A 20 14.54 4.71 -1.08
N ASN A 21 14.81 5.39 0.03
CA ASN A 21 13.78 5.88 0.96
C ASN A 21 12.83 6.90 0.31
N ARG A 22 13.36 7.84 -0.48
CA ARG A 22 12.54 8.81 -1.23
C ARG A 22 11.59 8.12 -2.20
N ARG A 23 12.09 7.13 -2.95
CA ARG A 23 11.25 6.32 -3.87
C ARG A 23 10.19 5.54 -3.10
N LYS A 24 10.54 4.92 -1.97
CA LYS A 24 9.62 4.20 -1.10
C LYS A 24 8.48 5.11 -0.61
N ASN A 25 8.80 6.29 -0.07
CA ASN A 25 7.81 7.24 0.43
C ASN A 25 6.93 7.80 -0.68
N SER A 26 7.50 8.15 -1.84
CA SER A 26 6.74 8.63 -2.99
C SER A 26 5.76 7.58 -3.52
N ARG A 27 6.18 6.30 -3.57
CA ARG A 27 5.29 5.19 -3.95
C ARG A 27 4.15 5.03 -2.97
N LEU A 28 4.44 5.05 -1.67
CA LEU A 28 3.42 4.97 -0.62
C LEU A 28 2.43 6.14 -0.69
N ALA A 29 2.91 7.36 -0.89
CA ALA A 29 2.03 8.53 -1.03
C ALA A 29 1.11 8.39 -2.26
N CYS A 30 1.66 7.95 -3.40
CA CYS A 30 0.87 7.65 -4.58
C CYS A 30 -0.16 6.55 -4.30
N LEU A 31 0.24 5.49 -3.57
CA LEU A 31 -0.62 4.39 -3.16
C LEU A 31 -1.84 4.84 -2.35
N LYS A 32 -1.58 5.63 -1.32
CA LYS A 32 -2.64 6.23 -0.50
C LYS A 32 -3.57 7.08 -1.35
N ARG A 33 -3.00 8.00 -2.14
CA ARG A 33 -3.77 8.93 -2.96
C ARG A 33 -4.76 8.22 -3.87
N TRP A 34 -4.31 7.23 -4.65
CA TRP A 34 -5.23 6.56 -5.58
C TRP A 34 -6.27 5.71 -4.85
N ARG A 35 -5.92 5.09 -3.71
CA ARG A 35 -6.90 4.35 -2.89
C ARG A 35 -7.96 5.30 -2.34
N THR A 36 -7.56 6.48 -1.91
CA THR A 36 -8.49 7.54 -1.51
C THR A 36 -9.34 8.01 -2.68
N GLU A 37 -8.79 8.19 -3.89
CA GLU A 37 -9.57 8.51 -5.09
C GLU A 37 -10.61 7.42 -5.40
N GLU A 38 -10.24 6.14 -5.28
CA GLU A 38 -11.16 5.01 -5.49
C GLU A 38 -12.25 4.99 -4.41
N ILE A 39 -11.91 5.25 -3.15
CA ILE A 39 -12.89 5.39 -2.06
C ILE A 39 -13.86 6.55 -2.35
N VAL A 40 -13.36 7.70 -2.79
CA VAL A 40 -14.19 8.87 -3.08
C VAL A 40 -15.14 8.62 -4.26
N ALA A 41 -14.77 7.74 -5.19
CA ALA A 41 -15.66 7.31 -6.27
C ALA A 41 -16.87 6.49 -5.78
N HIS A 42 -16.79 5.89 -4.59
CA HIS A 42 -17.83 5.06 -3.99
C HIS A 42 -18.24 5.64 -2.62
N SER A 43 -19.33 6.43 -2.58
CA SER A 43 -19.73 7.18 -1.37
C SER A 43 -19.90 6.31 -0.11
N ASN A 44 -20.29 5.04 -0.28
CA ASN A 44 -20.41 4.04 0.77
C ASN A 44 -19.08 3.57 1.37
N LEU A 45 -17.92 3.94 0.80
CA LEU A 45 -16.59 3.58 1.28
C LEU A 45 -15.88 4.72 2.02
N VAL A 46 -16.44 5.93 2.11
CA VAL A 46 -15.76 7.15 2.61
C VAL A 46 -15.18 6.97 4.04
N GLY A 47 -15.82 6.17 4.89
CA GLY A 47 -15.31 5.86 6.23
C GLY A 47 -13.98 5.10 6.25
N LEU A 48 -13.50 4.60 5.11
CA LEU A 48 -12.20 3.92 4.97
C LEU A 48 -11.02 4.88 4.76
N ILE A 49 -11.25 6.18 4.56
CA ILE A 49 -10.15 7.14 4.34
C ILE A 49 -9.10 7.09 5.48
N PRO A 50 -9.47 7.10 6.77
CA PRO A 50 -8.50 6.97 7.86
C PRO A 50 -7.75 5.62 7.85
N VAL A 51 -8.42 4.56 7.39
CA VAL A 51 -7.83 3.21 7.26
C VAL A 51 -6.72 3.24 6.21
N VAL A 52 -6.99 3.82 5.03
CA VAL A 52 -6.00 3.95 3.96
C VAL A 52 -4.82 4.81 4.39
N GLU A 53 -5.06 5.89 5.10
CA GLU A 53 -3.99 6.79 5.55
C GLU A 53 -2.99 6.09 6.49
N HIS A 54 -3.46 5.16 7.33
CA HIS A 54 -2.61 4.57 8.37
C HIS A 54 -2.17 3.12 8.08
N CYS A 55 -2.94 2.35 7.32
CA CYS A 55 -2.75 0.90 7.17
C CYS A 55 -2.26 0.45 5.77
N CYS A 56 -1.92 1.40 4.88
CA CYS A 56 -1.29 1.07 3.60
C CYS A 56 0.10 0.45 3.81
N SER A 57 0.36 -0.72 3.23
CA SER A 57 1.68 -1.36 3.26
C SER A 57 2.68 -0.68 2.32
N ASP A 58 3.97 -0.88 2.61
CA ASP A 58 5.04 -0.47 1.71
C ASP A 58 5.22 -1.47 0.56
N ASP A 59 5.77 -0.95 -0.54
CA ASP A 59 6.14 -1.73 -1.70
C ASP A 59 7.66 -1.78 -1.84
N GLU A 60 8.20 -2.98 -1.93
CA GLU A 60 9.57 -3.20 -2.37
C GLU A 60 9.63 -3.44 -3.88
N THR A 61 10.76 -3.07 -4.46
CA THR A 61 11.04 -3.42 -5.85
C THR A 61 11.13 -4.95 -5.94
N ASP A 62 10.39 -5.54 -6.87
CA ASP A 62 10.51 -6.96 -7.16
C ASP A 62 11.77 -7.20 -8.01
N ASP A 63 12.89 -7.48 -7.36
CA ASP A 63 14.18 -7.74 -8.04
C ASP A 63 14.23 -9.14 -8.69
N GLU A 64 13.28 -10.02 -8.36
CA GLU A 64 13.11 -11.37 -8.96
C GLU A 64 12.43 -11.27 -10.34
N TYR A 65 11.62 -10.23 -10.55
CA TYR A 65 11.01 -9.88 -11.83
C TYR A 65 11.44 -8.47 -12.24
N PRO A 66 12.74 -8.29 -12.57
CA PRO A 66 13.22 -7.00 -13.02
C PRO A 66 12.43 -6.59 -14.26
N ALA A 67 12.04 -5.31 -14.35
CA ALA A 67 11.63 -4.79 -15.65
C ALA A 67 12.78 -5.04 -16.61
N ARG A 68 12.45 -5.65 -17.76
CA ARG A 68 13.42 -5.89 -18.82
C ARG A 68 14.17 -4.56 -19.08
N PRO A 69 15.51 -4.54 -19.09
CA PRO A 69 16.26 -3.34 -19.45
C PRO A 69 15.70 -2.85 -20.78
N THR A 70 15.31 -1.58 -20.84
CA THR A 70 14.64 -0.94 -21.98
C THR A 70 15.19 -1.46 -23.31
N PRO A 71 14.36 -1.99 -24.22
CA PRO A 71 14.81 -2.16 -25.58
C PRO A 71 14.74 -0.82 -26.28
N ARG A 72 15.59 -0.70 -27.29
CA ARG A 72 15.44 0.14 -28.49
C ARG A 72 13.97 0.54 -28.76
N ARG A 73 13.77 1.76 -29.30
CA ARG A 73 12.53 2.28 -29.90
C ARG A 73 11.44 1.20 -30.06
N GLY A 74 10.45 1.23 -29.16
CA GLY A 74 9.27 0.36 -29.23
C GLY A 74 9.50 -1.07 -28.76
N SER A 75 9.28 -1.31 -27.46
CA SER A 75 8.58 -2.49 -26.89
C SER A 75 9.19 -3.06 -25.61
N SER A 76 8.71 -2.62 -24.44
CA SER A 76 8.45 -3.60 -23.38
C SER A 76 7.12 -3.26 -22.72
N LYS A 77 6.08 -3.97 -23.15
CA LYS A 77 4.71 -3.92 -22.63
C LYS A 77 4.57 -4.55 -21.23
N ILE A 78 5.67 -4.97 -20.62
CA ILE A 78 5.67 -5.69 -19.35
C ILE A 78 5.74 -4.65 -18.22
N PRO A 79 4.71 -4.55 -17.37
CA PRO A 79 4.74 -3.63 -16.24
C PRO A 79 5.84 -4.04 -15.25
N MET A 80 6.49 -3.04 -14.66
CA MET A 80 7.31 -3.27 -13.47
C MET A 80 6.49 -3.98 -12.39
N ARG A 81 7.12 -4.81 -11.56
CA ARG A 81 6.46 -5.43 -10.41
C ARG A 81 6.96 -4.86 -9.08
N ALA A 82 6.09 -4.85 -8.08
CA ALA A 82 6.41 -4.52 -6.69
C ALA A 82 5.99 -5.67 -5.80
N LYS A 83 6.85 -6.08 -4.87
CA LYS A 83 6.48 -7.01 -3.80
C LYS A 83 5.82 -6.21 -2.68
N VAL A 84 4.59 -6.57 -2.34
CA VAL A 84 3.89 -5.99 -1.20
C VAL A 84 4.46 -6.59 0.08
N LEU A 85 4.93 -5.73 0.99
CA LEU A 85 5.36 -6.18 2.31
C LEU A 85 4.14 -6.40 3.23
N GLN A 86 4.22 -7.43 4.07
CA GLN A 86 3.18 -7.72 5.07
C GLN A 86 3.35 -6.80 6.28
N LEU A 87 2.25 -6.21 6.73
CA LEU A 87 2.21 -5.54 8.03
C LEU A 87 1.74 -6.58 9.04
N SER A 88 2.66 -7.17 9.80
CA SER A 88 2.36 -8.24 10.76
C SER A 88 1.31 -7.85 11.81
N TRP A 89 1.24 -6.56 12.12
CA TRP A 89 0.29 -6.01 13.08
C TRP A 89 -1.08 -5.69 12.50
N ARG A 90 -1.27 -5.70 11.16
CA ARG A 90 -2.51 -5.25 10.51
C ARG A 90 -3.51 -6.39 10.41
N SER A 91 -4.77 -6.14 10.75
CA SER A 91 -5.81 -7.17 10.69
C SER A 91 -6.06 -7.68 9.27
N ALA A 92 -6.46 -8.95 9.18
CA ALA A 92 -6.82 -9.60 7.92
C ALA A 92 -7.99 -8.89 7.21
N LEU A 93 -8.93 -8.30 7.95
CA LEU A 93 -10.04 -7.51 7.38
C LEU A 93 -9.52 -6.26 6.66
N VAL A 94 -8.62 -5.51 7.28
CA VAL A 94 -8.01 -4.34 6.63
C VAL A 94 -7.21 -4.77 5.41
N GLU A 95 -6.50 -5.90 5.46
CA GLU A 95 -5.84 -6.45 4.28
C GLU A 95 -6.81 -6.76 3.14
N ARG A 96 -7.93 -7.43 3.41
CA ARG A 96 -8.98 -7.72 2.43
C ARG A 96 -9.54 -6.45 1.80
N ILE A 97 -9.82 -5.42 2.61
CA ILE A 97 -10.26 -4.10 2.12
C ILE A 97 -9.23 -3.52 1.15
N MET A 98 -7.94 -3.52 1.52
CA MET A 98 -6.87 -2.98 0.66
C MET A 98 -6.73 -3.76 -0.65
N ILE A 99 -6.89 -5.09 -0.62
CA ILE A 99 -6.91 -5.94 -1.82
C ILE A 99 -8.11 -5.59 -2.70
N GLY A 100 -9.30 -5.48 -2.11
CA GLY A 100 -10.52 -5.14 -2.85
C GLY A 100 -10.44 -3.77 -3.53
N LEU A 101 -9.87 -2.76 -2.88
CA LEU A 101 -9.58 -1.46 -3.51
C LEU A 101 -8.57 -1.57 -4.66
N ASP A 102 -7.53 -2.41 -4.52
CA ASP A 102 -6.58 -2.70 -5.60
C ASP A 102 -7.30 -3.33 -6.81
N LEU A 103 -8.25 -4.23 -6.58
CA LEU A 103 -9.05 -4.89 -7.63
C LEU A 103 -10.03 -3.94 -8.31
N LEU A 104 -10.76 -3.11 -7.55
CA LEU A 104 -11.70 -2.12 -8.10
C LEU A 104 -10.99 -1.16 -9.05
N ARG A 105 -9.80 -0.66 -8.65
CA ARG A 105 -9.00 0.18 -9.54
C ARG A 105 -8.51 -0.57 -10.77
N ALA A 106 -8.06 -1.81 -10.61
CA ALA A 106 -7.59 -2.61 -11.75
C ALA A 106 -8.71 -2.80 -12.78
N ARG A 107 -9.94 -3.06 -12.31
CA ARG A 107 -11.15 -3.14 -13.15
C ARG A 107 -11.42 -1.82 -13.87
N ARG A 108 -11.49 -0.70 -13.15
CA ARG A 108 -11.72 0.63 -13.73
C ARG A 108 -10.68 1.00 -14.81
N LEU A 109 -9.42 0.64 -14.59
CA LEU A 109 -8.34 0.86 -15.57
C LEU A 109 -8.44 -0.08 -16.78
N ALA A 110 -8.98 -1.29 -16.61
CA ALA A 110 -9.20 -2.23 -17.71
C ALA A 110 -10.37 -1.81 -18.61
N GLU A 111 -11.42 -1.22 -18.02
CA GLU A 111 -12.62 -0.72 -18.71
C GLU A 111 -12.41 0.66 -19.36
N ALA A 112 -11.33 1.37 -19.01
CA ALA A 112 -11.03 2.68 -19.57
C ALA A 112 -10.78 2.62 -21.09
N ILE A 113 -11.62 3.31 -21.87
CA ILE A 113 -11.57 3.36 -23.34
C ILE A 113 -10.23 3.91 -23.83
N GLN A 114 -9.68 4.90 -23.14
CA GLN A 114 -8.37 5.48 -23.45
C GLN A 114 -7.29 4.84 -22.59
N LYS A 115 -6.44 4.03 -23.22
CA LYS A 115 -5.22 3.54 -22.59
C LYS A 115 -4.21 4.69 -22.55
N PRO A 116 -3.71 5.09 -21.37
CA PRO A 116 -2.73 6.15 -21.28
C PRO A 116 -1.47 5.77 -22.06
N ALA A 117 -0.91 6.72 -22.81
CA ALA A 117 0.36 6.54 -23.53
C ALA A 117 1.57 6.37 -22.59
N ASN A 118 1.36 6.58 -21.29
CA ASN A 118 2.36 6.38 -20.25
C ASN A 118 2.67 4.88 -20.07
N PRO A 119 3.91 4.54 -19.67
CA PRO A 119 4.25 3.16 -19.34
C PRO A 119 3.27 2.59 -18.31
N PRO A 120 2.92 1.29 -18.45
CA PRO A 120 1.92 0.69 -17.60
C PRO A 120 2.30 0.83 -16.11
N PRO A 121 1.33 1.13 -15.22
CA PRO A 121 1.59 1.23 -13.80
C PRO A 121 2.27 -0.03 -13.28
N ARG A 122 3.10 0.13 -12.24
CA ARG A 122 3.74 -0.99 -11.56
C ARG A 122 2.65 -1.90 -10.96
N VAL A 123 2.69 -3.19 -11.27
CA VAL A 123 1.76 -4.18 -10.75
C VAL A 123 2.22 -4.64 -9.37
N ARG A 124 1.31 -4.59 -8.39
CA ARG A 124 1.55 -5.05 -7.02
C ARG A 124 1.38 -6.57 -6.97
N ARG A 125 2.42 -7.30 -6.56
CA ARG A 125 2.40 -8.75 -6.33
C ARG A 125 2.42 -9.01 -4.82
N ARG A 126 1.52 -9.87 -4.37
CA ARG A 126 1.56 -10.44 -3.01
C ARG A 126 2.19 -11.81 -3.13
N ALA A 127 3.33 -12.01 -2.47
CA ALA A 127 3.97 -13.32 -2.42
C ALA A 127 3.22 -14.22 -1.44
N GLU A 128 3.30 -15.54 -1.62
CA GLU A 128 2.73 -16.52 -0.68
C GLU A 128 3.34 -16.37 0.73
N GLN A 129 4.64 -16.09 0.78
CA GLN A 129 5.36 -15.75 2.01
C GLN A 129 5.90 -14.33 1.89
N PRO A 130 5.10 -13.30 2.23
CA PRO A 130 5.52 -11.91 2.10
C PRO A 130 6.53 -11.54 3.19
N ASN A 131 7.54 -10.76 2.80
CA ASN A 131 8.48 -10.19 3.76
C ASN A 131 7.76 -9.22 4.70
N ALA A 132 8.13 -9.25 5.98
CA ALA A 132 7.60 -8.32 6.98
C ALA A 132 8.07 -6.89 6.69
N SER A 133 7.13 -5.96 6.75
CA SER A 133 7.42 -4.53 6.70
C SER A 133 8.00 -4.05 8.02
N SER A 134 9.02 -3.20 7.96
CA SER A 134 9.59 -2.53 9.13
C SER A 134 8.73 -1.39 9.67
N ARG A 135 7.50 -1.21 9.16
CA ARG A 135 6.61 -0.13 9.61
C ARG A 135 5.99 -0.45 10.95
N SER A 136 6.20 0.47 11.88
CA SER A 136 5.59 0.44 13.19
C SER A 136 4.06 0.52 13.10
N PRO A 137 3.35 -0.16 14.02
CA PRO A 137 1.91 0.02 14.18
C PRO A 137 1.59 1.48 14.46
N LYS A 138 0.49 1.98 13.91
CA LYS A 138 0.01 3.33 14.22
C LYS A 138 -0.68 3.29 15.58
N VAL A 139 -0.33 4.25 16.45
CA VAL A 139 -0.98 4.47 17.75
C VAL A 139 -2.33 5.16 17.55
N GLY A 140 -3.33 4.78 18.36
CA GLY A 140 -4.65 5.41 18.40
C GLY A 140 -5.66 4.84 17.41
N LEU A 141 -5.40 3.68 16.79
CA LEU A 141 -6.38 3.04 15.91
C LEU A 141 -7.37 2.17 16.71
N PRO A 142 -8.56 1.90 16.15
CA PRO A 142 -9.47 0.95 16.73
C PRO A 142 -8.86 -0.45 16.82
N ILE A 143 -9.23 -1.23 17.84
CA ILE A 143 -8.66 -2.55 18.09
C ILE A 143 -8.82 -3.51 16.89
N LEU A 144 -9.90 -3.37 16.12
CA LEU A 144 -10.22 -4.18 14.93
C LEU A 144 -9.22 -4.00 13.77
N PHE A 145 -8.38 -2.97 13.83
CA PHE A 145 -7.40 -2.67 12.77
C PHE A 145 -6.12 -3.47 12.95
N TYR A 146 -5.95 -4.08 14.12
CA TYR A 146 -4.79 -4.87 14.44
C TYR A 146 -5.10 -6.36 14.35
N ASP A 147 -4.10 -7.14 14.00
CA ASP A 147 -4.19 -8.59 13.99
C ASP A 147 -4.32 -9.12 15.42
N GLU A 148 -5.26 -10.05 15.64
CA GLU A 148 -5.59 -10.56 16.97
C GLU A 148 -4.44 -11.40 17.56
N PRO A 149 -3.85 -12.39 16.84
CA PRO A 149 -2.63 -13.05 17.28
C PRO A 149 -1.50 -12.06 17.62
N TRP A 150 -1.31 -11.03 16.80
CA TRP A 150 -0.30 -10.01 17.06
C TRP A 150 -0.59 -9.22 18.35
N ILE A 151 -1.83 -8.75 18.58
CA ILE A 151 -2.19 -8.07 19.84
C ILE A 151 -1.91 -8.97 21.04
N LYS A 152 -2.32 -10.24 20.97
CA LYS A 152 -2.15 -11.20 22.09
C LYS A 152 -0.68 -11.49 22.38
N SER A 153 0.21 -11.31 21.40
CA SER A 153 1.66 -11.46 21.57
C SER A 153 2.33 -10.29 22.29
N LEU A 154 1.66 -9.14 22.41
CA LEU A 154 2.23 -7.95 23.02
C LEU A 154 2.22 -8.00 24.55
N SER A 155 3.24 -7.41 25.16
CA SER A 155 3.23 -7.10 26.58
C SER A 155 2.18 -6.05 26.93
N THR A 156 1.72 -6.05 28.18
CA THR A 156 0.75 -5.06 28.71
C THR A 156 1.20 -3.62 28.46
N TYR A 157 2.49 -3.34 28.64
CA TYR A 157 3.08 -2.02 28.40
C TYR A 157 2.93 -1.58 26.93
N ASN A 158 3.27 -2.47 25.99
CA ASN A 158 3.16 -2.18 24.56
C ASN A 158 1.70 -2.02 24.13
N LEU A 159 0.80 -2.83 24.69
CA LEU A 159 -0.64 -2.72 24.43
C LEU A 159 -1.19 -1.36 24.90
N GLN A 160 -0.85 -0.94 26.12
CA GLN A 160 -1.25 0.39 26.63
C GLN A 160 -0.67 1.54 25.78
N ALA A 161 0.57 1.40 25.30
CA ALA A 161 1.21 2.40 24.44
C ALA A 161 0.49 2.58 23.08
N LEU A 162 -0.25 1.57 22.61
CA LEU A 162 -1.05 1.67 21.38
C LEU A 162 -2.27 2.59 21.52
N LYS A 163 -2.73 2.88 22.74
CA LYS A 163 -3.90 3.75 23.02
C LYS A 163 -5.10 3.39 22.15
N THR A 164 -5.40 2.09 22.05
CA THR A 164 -6.43 1.59 21.14
C THR A 164 -7.82 2.04 21.57
N THR A 165 -8.70 2.24 20.60
CA THR A 165 -10.12 2.55 20.85
C THR A 165 -10.97 1.32 20.53
N ILE A 166 -12.05 1.08 21.28
CA ILE A 166 -12.95 -0.05 21.01
C ILE A 166 -13.87 0.27 19.82
N GLN A 167 -14.30 1.52 19.71
CA GLN A 167 -15.13 2.00 18.62
C GLN A 167 -14.31 2.20 17.34
N GLY A 168 -14.81 1.65 16.23
CA GLY A 168 -14.23 1.81 14.91
C GLY A 168 -15.26 1.55 13.81
N PRO A 169 -14.94 1.89 12.55
CA PRO A 169 -15.80 1.56 11.42
C PRO A 169 -16.06 0.05 11.35
N PRO A 170 -17.27 -0.39 10.97
CA PRO A 170 -17.59 -1.82 10.82
C PRO A 170 -16.86 -2.40 9.60
N LEU A 171 -15.63 -2.88 9.81
CA LEU A 171 -14.75 -3.35 8.72
C LEU A 171 -15.40 -4.46 7.88
N ASP A 172 -16.14 -5.36 8.51
CA ASP A 172 -16.86 -6.44 7.81
C ASP A 172 -17.90 -5.91 6.82
N ALA A 173 -18.64 -4.87 7.20
CA ALA A 173 -19.61 -4.24 6.29
C ALA A 173 -18.93 -3.65 5.06
N TYR A 174 -17.75 -3.01 5.23
CA TYR A 174 -16.97 -2.50 4.12
C TYR A 174 -16.42 -3.61 3.21
N VAL A 175 -15.99 -4.74 3.78
CA VAL A 175 -15.59 -5.92 3.00
C VAL A 175 -16.75 -6.38 2.12
N SER A 176 -17.94 -6.57 2.70
CA SER A 176 -19.14 -6.97 1.95
C SER A 176 -19.52 -5.97 0.86
N ILE A 177 -19.42 -4.66 1.14
CA ILE A 177 -19.66 -3.62 0.13
C ILE A 177 -18.69 -3.77 -1.05
N ILE A 178 -17.39 -3.90 -0.77
CA ILE A 178 -16.37 -4.02 -1.82
C ILE A 178 -16.56 -5.29 -2.64
N GLU A 179 -16.87 -6.42 -1.99
CA GLU A 179 -17.18 -7.68 -2.67
C GLU A 179 -18.40 -7.54 -3.58
N ASN A 180 -19.47 -6.88 -3.12
CA ASN A 180 -20.63 -6.60 -3.95
C ASN A 180 -20.32 -5.68 -5.14
N LEU A 181 -19.47 -4.67 -4.97
CA LEU A 181 -19.02 -3.80 -6.07
C LEU A 181 -18.19 -4.58 -7.11
N LEU A 182 -17.41 -5.56 -6.67
CA LEU A 182 -16.64 -6.43 -7.56
C LEU A 182 -17.54 -7.41 -8.33
N LEU A 183 -18.65 -7.87 -7.73
CA LEU A 183 -19.60 -8.80 -8.35
C LEU A 183 -20.57 -8.14 -9.33
N ARG A 184 -20.89 -6.85 -9.15
CA ARG A 184 -21.80 -6.13 -10.05
C ARG A 184 -21.14 -5.88 -11.39
N THR A 185 -21.50 -6.73 -12.36
CA THR A 185 -21.16 -6.67 -13.79
C THR A 185 -21.79 -5.46 -14.47
#